data_AF-A0AA36MFM3-F1
#
_entry.id   AF-A0AA36MFM3-F1
#
_cell.length_a   1.000
_cell.length_b   1.000
_cell.length_c   1.000
_cell.angle_alpha   90.00
_cell.angle_beta   90.00
_cell.angle_gamma   90.00
#
_symmetry.space_group_name_H-M   'P 1'
#
loop_
_entity.id
_entity.type
_entity.pdbx_description
1 polymer ?
#
loop_
_entity_poly.entity_id
_entity_poly.type
_entity_poly.pdbx_seq_one_letter_code
_entity_poly.pdbx_strand_id
1 'polypeptide(L)'
;MARLATGYIILCGIGIAALIGVVLLFTTNRIAVKKKHFDLTSSYQLNENYTVIRLLLPHAVFHSICYILYTFLSACLSRNADSFEYVTFRILSSAIYIIPIYTAISQIMIWFITNYSKHLKKTKLNQATLPIIKKDDVYFTAYSKMWR
;
A
#
# COMPACT_ATOMS: atom_id res chain seq x y z
N MET A 1 2.27 -11.97 -32.73
CA MET A 1 2.42 -10.88 -31.73
C MET A 1 1.09 -10.34 -31.21
N ALA A 2 0.04 -10.19 -32.04
CA ALA A 2 -1.25 -9.62 -31.63
C ALA A 2 -1.85 -10.24 -30.35
N ARG A 3 -1.86 -11.57 -30.20
CA ARG A 3 -2.44 -12.27 -29.03
C ARG A 3 -1.72 -11.95 -27.70
N LEU A 4 -0.41 -11.75 -27.71
CA LEU A 4 0.36 -11.39 -26.51
C LEU A 4 0.10 -9.93 -26.13
N ALA A 5 0.06 -9.03 -27.12
CA ALA A 5 -0.27 -7.62 -26.92
C ALA A 5 -1.69 -7.45 -26.34
N THR A 6 -2.68 -8.20 -26.83
CA THR A 6 -4.04 -8.20 -26.27
C THR A 6 -4.04 -8.65 -24.80
N GLY A 7 -3.26 -9.67 -24.45
CA GLY A 7 -3.11 -10.13 -23.07
C GLY A 7 -2.59 -9.02 -22.13
N TYR A 8 -1.54 -8.31 -22.53
CA TYR A 8 -0.98 -7.21 -21.72
C TYR A 8 -1.96 -6.04 -21.54
N ILE A 9 -2.73 -5.70 -22.58
CA ILE A 9 -3.76 -4.65 -22.50
C ILE A 9 -4.86 -5.03 -21.51
N ILE A 10 -5.33 -6.28 -21.54
CA ILE A 10 -6.33 -6.78 -20.60
C ILE A 10 -5.81 -6.74 -19.16
N LEU A 11 -4.58 -7.23 -18.94
CA LEU A 11 -3.91 -7.19 -17.63
C LEU A 11 -3.74 -5.75 -17.12
N CYS A 12 -3.36 -4.81 -17.99
CA CYS A 12 -3.26 -3.39 -17.65
C CYS A 12 -4.63 -2.81 -17.26
N GLY A 13 -5.70 -3.17 -17.98
CA GLY A 13 -7.07 -2.77 -17.67
C GLY A 13 -7.52 -3.28 -16.30
N ILE A 14 -7.24 -4.54 -15.97
CA ILE A 14 -7.50 -5.13 -14.65
C ILE A 14 -6.73 -4.36 -13.56
N GLY A 15 -5.47 -4.02 -13.81
CA GLY A 15 -4.66 -3.23 -12.87
C GLY A 15 -5.24 -1.85 -12.59
N ILE A 16 -5.70 -1.15 -13.62
CA ILE A 16 -6.36 0.16 -13.47
C ILE A 16 -7.68 0.03 -12.71
N ALA A 17 -8.50 -0.98 -13.03
CA ALA A 17 -9.74 -1.23 -12.31
C ALA A 17 -9.51 -1.53 -10.82
N ALA A 18 -8.48 -2.34 -10.51
CA ALA A 18 -8.05 -2.60 -9.14
C ALA A 18 -7.61 -1.32 -8.43
N LEU A 19 -6.80 -0.47 -9.07
CA LEU A 19 -6.37 0.82 -8.53
C LEU A 19 -7.56 1.71 -8.19
N ILE A 20 -8.54 1.82 -9.09
CA ILE A 20 -9.78 2.57 -8.85
C ILE A 20 -10.52 2.01 -7.63
N GLY A 21 -10.64 0.68 -7.53
CA GLY A 21 -11.25 0.02 -6.37
C GLY A 21 -10.56 0.37 -5.05
N VAL A 22 -9.21 0.36 -5.01
CA VAL A 22 -8.45 0.73 -3.81
C VAL A 22 -8.65 2.20 -3.44
N VAL A 23 -8.67 3.10 -4.43
CA VAL A 23 -8.92 4.54 -4.19
C VAL A 23 -10.34 4.76 -3.66
N LEU A 24 -11.34 4.08 -4.23
CA LEU A 24 -12.72 4.14 -3.74
C LEU A 24 -12.79 3.68 -2.27
N LEU A 25 -12.19 2.53 -1.94
CA LEU A 25 -12.12 2.04 -0.55
C LEU A 25 -11.44 3.04 0.40
N PHE A 26 -10.37 3.70 -0.05
CA PHE A 26 -9.70 4.73 0.73
C PHE A 26 -10.60 5.93 1.00
N THR A 27 -11.30 6.42 -0.03
CA THR A 27 -12.21 7.56 0.12
C THR A 27 -13.42 7.24 1.00
N THR A 28 -14.03 6.07 0.83
CA THR A 28 -15.18 5.65 1.64
C THR A 28 -14.79 5.43 3.10
N ASN A 29 -13.63 4.81 3.37
CA ASN A 29 -13.10 4.65 4.72
C ASN A 29 -12.82 6.01 5.36
N ARG A 30 -12.19 6.95 4.64
CA ARG A 30 -11.93 8.31 5.13
C ARG A 30 -13.23 9.07 5.46
N ILE A 31 -14.28 8.89 4.67
CA ILE A 31 -15.59 9.49 4.92
C ILE A 31 -16.25 8.82 6.15
N ALA A 32 -16.18 7.51 6.27
CA ALA A 32 -16.76 6.76 7.38
C ALA A 32 -16.10 7.11 8.72
N VAL A 33 -14.77 7.25 8.77
CA VAL A 33 -14.05 7.72 9.99
C VAL A 33 -14.53 9.10 10.43
N LYS A 34 -14.84 10.01 9.48
CA LYS A 34 -15.34 11.35 9.80
C LYS A 34 -16.77 11.36 10.36
N LYS A 35 -17.58 10.34 10.06
CA LYS A 35 -19.00 10.31 10.44
C LYS A 35 -19.28 9.97 11.91
N LYS A 36 -18.27 9.79 12.78
CA LYS A 36 -18.37 9.63 14.26
C LYS A 36 -19.69 8.97 14.74
N HIS A 37 -19.96 7.73 14.35
CA HIS A 37 -20.92 6.92 15.08
C HIS A 37 -20.17 6.13 16.17
N PHE A 38 -20.55 6.35 17.42
CA PHE A 38 -19.91 5.86 18.64
C PHE A 38 -20.16 4.37 18.90
N ASP A 39 -20.00 3.52 17.89
CA ASP A 39 -19.93 2.07 18.08
C ASP A 39 -18.45 1.64 18.11
N LEU A 40 -18.05 1.01 19.21
CA LEU A 40 -16.70 0.48 19.42
C LEU A 40 -16.34 -0.55 18.34
N THR A 41 -17.30 -1.39 17.92
CA THR A 41 -17.07 -2.43 16.92
C THR A 41 -16.78 -1.82 15.54
N SER A 42 -17.61 -0.85 15.12
CA SER A 42 -17.42 -0.14 13.86
C SER A 42 -16.12 0.66 13.83
N SER A 43 -15.78 1.32 14.96
CA SER A 43 -14.53 2.08 15.10
C SER A 43 -13.30 1.18 15.01
N TYR A 44 -13.36 -0.02 15.60
CA TYR A 44 -12.29 -1.02 15.49
C TYR A 44 -12.10 -1.48 14.05
N GLN A 45 -13.18 -1.89 13.38
CA GLN A 45 -13.15 -2.34 11.98
C GLN A 45 -12.63 -1.25 11.03
N LEU A 46 -13.03 0.01 11.23
CA LEU A 46 -12.55 1.15 10.43
C LEU A 46 -11.05 1.36 10.57
N ASN A 47 -10.51 1.23 11.79
CA ASN A 47 -9.10 1.42 12.07
C ASN A 47 -8.23 0.28 11.56
N GLU A 48 -8.74 -0.96 11.60
CA GLU A 48 -8.11 -2.11 10.96
C GLU A 48 -8.09 -1.95 9.44
N ASN A 49 -9.24 -1.64 8.83
CA ASN A 49 -9.37 -1.38 7.41
C ASN A 49 -8.44 -0.24 6.95
N TYR A 50 -8.27 0.82 7.74
CA TYR A 50 -7.34 1.89 7.44
C TYR A 50 -5.88 1.40 7.36
N THR A 51 -5.48 0.50 8.26
CA THR A 51 -4.15 -0.11 8.25
C THR A 51 -3.94 -0.95 6.98
N VAL A 52 -4.95 -1.73 6.59
CA VAL A 52 -4.92 -2.55 5.37
C VAL A 52 -4.84 -1.66 4.13
N ILE A 53 -5.69 -0.63 4.02
CA ILE A 53 -5.71 0.30 2.89
C ILE A 53 -4.37 1.07 2.78
N ARG A 54 -3.76 1.43 3.92
CA ARG A 54 -2.44 2.07 3.94
C ARG A 54 -1.33 1.20 3.35
N LEU A 55 -1.47 -0.13 3.40
CA LEU A 55 -0.56 -1.08 2.77
C LEU A 55 -0.94 -1.34 1.31
N LEU A 56 -2.24 -1.46 1.03
CA LEU A 56 -2.77 -1.76 -0.29
C LEU A 56 -2.55 -0.61 -1.29
N LEU A 57 -2.69 0.64 -0.86
CA LEU A 57 -2.59 1.83 -1.72
C LEU A 57 -1.21 2.03 -2.35
N PRO A 58 -0.09 2.12 -1.61
CA PRO A 58 1.23 2.28 -2.21
C PRO A 58 1.59 1.09 -3.10
N HIS A 59 1.13 -0.11 -2.73
CA HIS A 59 1.32 -1.29 -3.55
C HIS A 59 0.56 -1.22 -4.88
N ALA A 60 -0.73 -0.88 -4.85
CA ALA A 60 -1.55 -0.76 -6.05
C ALA A 60 -1.01 0.32 -7.01
N VAL A 61 -0.56 1.45 -6.46
CA VAL A 61 0.07 2.53 -7.23
C VAL A 61 1.36 2.06 -7.89
N PHE A 62 2.27 1.45 -7.12
CA PHE A 62 3.53 0.93 -7.64
C PHE A 62 3.32 -0.10 -8.75
N HIS A 63 2.43 -1.07 -8.50
CA HIS A 63 2.08 -2.10 -9.48
C HIS A 63 1.54 -1.50 -10.77
N SER A 64 0.62 -0.52 -10.67
CA SER A 64 0.02 0.14 -11.83
C SER A 64 1.06 0.90 -12.65
N ILE A 65 1.98 1.62 -12.01
CA ILE A 65 3.06 2.34 -12.70
C ILE A 65 3.95 1.36 -13.48
N CYS A 66 4.38 0.27 -12.84
CA CYS A 66 5.22 -0.74 -13.49
C CYS A 66 4.52 -1.39 -14.69
N TYR A 67 3.24 -1.76 -14.55
CA TYR A 67 2.48 -2.39 -15.63
C TYR A 67 2.18 -1.44 -16.79
N ILE A 68 1.87 -0.16 -16.51
CA ILE A 68 1.67 0.86 -17.54
C ILE A 68 2.97 1.05 -18.32
N LEU A 69 4.10 1.21 -17.62
CA LEU A 69 5.42 1.38 -18.26
C LEU A 69 5.78 0.18 -19.13
N TYR A 70 5.59 -1.04 -18.62
CA TYR A 70 5.84 -2.27 -19.35
C TYR A 70 4.97 -2.40 -20.61
N THR A 71 3.67 -2.11 -20.48
CA THR A 71 2.72 -2.18 -21.60
C THR A 71 3.06 -1.13 -22.66
N PHE A 72 3.40 0.09 -22.23
CA PHE A 72 3.79 1.17 -23.12
C PHE A 72 5.07 0.84 -23.91
N LEU A 73 6.14 0.42 -23.21
CA LEU A 73 7.40 0.04 -23.83
C LEU A 73 7.22 -1.15 -24.80
N SER A 74 6.44 -2.15 -24.41
CA SER A 74 6.14 -3.31 -25.25
C SER A 74 5.34 -2.92 -26.50
N ALA A 75 4.40 -1.97 -26.38
CA ALA A 75 3.63 -1.45 -27.51
C ALA A 75 4.52 -0.65 -28.48
N CYS A 76 5.41 0.20 -27.97
CA CYS A 76 6.38 0.95 -28.77
C CYS A 76 7.31 0.01 -29.56
N LEU A 77 7.80 -1.05 -28.91
CA LEU A 77 8.64 -2.06 -29.58
C LEU A 77 7.87 -2.86 -30.63
N SER A 78 6.64 -3.27 -30.32
CA SER A 78 5.82 -4.03 -31.25
C SER A 78 5.47 -3.22 -32.49
N ARG A 79 5.26 -1.90 -32.35
CA ARG A 79 4.98 -1.00 -33.48
C ARG A 79 6.19 -0.83 -34.41
N ASN A 80 7.40 -0.80 -33.85
CA ASN A 80 8.64 -0.63 -34.61
C ASN A 80 9.32 -1.97 -34.92
N ALA A 81 8.62 -3.10 -34.74
CA ALA A 81 9.21 -4.43 -34.82
C ALA A 81 9.85 -4.71 -36.19
N ASP A 82 9.24 -4.20 -37.27
CA ASP A 82 9.70 -4.41 -38.65
C ASP A 82 11.01 -3.66 -38.96
N SER A 83 11.39 -2.68 -38.14
CA SER A 83 12.64 -1.91 -38.29
C SER A 83 13.84 -2.56 -37.61
N PHE A 84 13.63 -3.59 -36.79
CA PHE A 84 14.69 -4.23 -36.01
C PHE A 84 15.02 -5.62 -36.56
N GLU A 85 16.32 -5.94 -36.55
CA GLU A 85 16.78 -7.31 -36.76
C GLU A 85 16.26 -8.22 -35.62
N TYR A 86 15.96 -9.48 -35.95
CA TYR A 86 15.31 -10.42 -35.04
C TYR A 86 16.05 -10.58 -33.69
N VAL A 87 17.38 -10.62 -33.72
CA VAL A 87 18.21 -10.77 -32.50
C VAL A 87 18.07 -9.53 -31.61
N THR A 88 18.18 -8.34 -32.20
CA THR A 88 18.05 -7.05 -31.52
C THR A 88 16.68 -6.88 -30.87
N PHE A 89 15.61 -7.26 -31.58
CA PHE A 89 14.25 -7.24 -31.06
C PHE A 89 14.08 -8.12 -29.80
N ARG A 90 14.67 -9.32 -29.77
CA ARG A 90 14.61 -10.22 -28.61
C ARG A 90 15.38 -9.69 -27.41
N ILE A 91 16.55 -9.11 -27.64
CA ILE A 91 17.36 -8.51 -26.56
C ILE A 91 16.59 -7.34 -25.92
N LEU A 92 16.05 -6.44 -26.74
CA LEU A 92 15.22 -5.31 -26.27
C LEU A 92 13.97 -5.77 -25.51
N SER A 93 13.26 -6.76 -26.05
CA SER A 93 12.07 -7.32 -25.41
C SER A 93 12.40 -7.95 -24.04
N SER A 94 13.53 -8.64 -23.94
CA SER A 94 14.02 -9.19 -22.67
C SER A 94 14.44 -8.10 -21.68
N ALA A 95 15.08 -7.02 -22.14
CA ALA A 95 15.52 -5.92 -21.30
C ALA A 95 14.34 -5.16 -20.67
N ILE A 96 13.21 -5.08 -21.38
CA ILE A 96 11.98 -4.42 -20.90
C ILE A 96 11.16 -5.30 -19.97
N TYR A 97 11.48 -6.58 -19.85
CA TYR A 97 10.78 -7.52 -18.97
C TYR A 97 11.08 -7.24 -17.49
N ILE A 98 10.40 -6.24 -16.94
CA ILE A 98 10.59 -5.72 -15.56
C ILE A 98 9.90 -6.61 -14.51
N ILE A 99 9.07 -7.58 -14.90
CA ILE A 99 8.23 -8.37 -13.99
C ILE A 99 9.04 -9.02 -12.84
N PRO A 100 10.17 -9.72 -13.06
CA PRO A 100 10.92 -10.35 -11.98
C PRO A 100 11.47 -9.32 -10.97
N ILE A 101 11.95 -8.18 -11.46
CA ILE A 101 12.47 -7.09 -10.64
C ILE A 101 11.34 -6.47 -9.82
N TYR A 102 10.19 -6.20 -10.44
CA TYR A 102 8.99 -5.72 -9.77
C TYR A 102 8.57 -6.64 -8.62
N THR A 103 8.55 -7.96 -8.85
CA THR A 103 8.13 -8.92 -7.81
C THR A 103 9.05 -8.90 -6.60
N ALA A 104 10.37 -8.79 -6.80
CA ALA A 104 11.33 -8.68 -5.70
C ALA A 104 11.15 -7.38 -4.90
N ILE A 105 11.01 -6.24 -5.60
CA ILE A 105 10.80 -4.94 -4.97
C ILE A 105 9.48 -4.92 -4.18
N SER A 106 8.42 -5.53 -4.72
CA SER A 106 7.11 -5.61 -4.08
C SER A 106 7.17 -6.31 -2.72
N GLN A 107 7.92 -7.41 -2.62
CA GLN A 107 8.12 -8.13 -1.34
C GLN A 107 8.85 -7.26 -0.31
N ILE A 108 9.92 -6.58 -0.74
CA ILE A 108 10.69 -5.66 0.12
C ILE A 108 9.80 -4.52 0.62
N MET A 109 8.97 -3.95 -0.26
CA MET A 109 8.06 -2.86 0.09
C MET A 109 7.00 -3.30 1.11
N ILE A 110 6.37 -4.47 0.92
CA ILE A 110 5.40 -5.01 1.88
C ILE A 110 6.06 -5.22 3.25
N TRP A 111 7.26 -5.82 3.26
CA TRP A 111 8.04 -6.03 4.48
C TRP A 111 8.35 -4.70 5.19
N PHE A 112 8.80 -3.69 4.45
CA PHE A 112 9.11 -2.37 4.97
C PHE A 112 7.88 -1.69 5.59
N ILE A 113 6.76 -1.63 4.87
CA ILE A 113 5.52 -1.01 5.35
C ILE A 113 5.00 -1.73 6.59
N THR A 114 5.10 -3.06 6.63
CA THR A 114 4.65 -3.86 7.78
C THR A 114 5.50 -3.58 9.01
N ASN A 115 6.83 -3.56 8.88
CA ASN A 115 7.72 -3.25 10.01
C ASN A 115 7.55 -1.82 10.49
N TYR A 116 7.45 -0.86 9.57
CA TYR A 116 7.17 0.52 9.90
C TYR A 116 5.83 0.68 10.65
N SER A 117 4.79 -0.04 10.23
CA SER A 117 3.49 -0.06 10.90
C SER A 117 3.55 -0.67 12.30
N LYS A 118 4.33 -1.76 12.49
CA LYS A 118 4.59 -2.34 13.81
C LYS A 118 5.32 -1.36 14.72
N HIS A 119 6.34 -0.66 14.21
CA HIS A 119 7.06 0.36 14.95
C HIS A 119 6.13 1.50 15.40
N LEU A 120 5.30 2.03 14.52
CA LEU A 120 4.32 3.07 14.86
C LEU A 120 3.34 2.62 15.95
N LYS A 121 2.85 1.37 15.88
CA LYS A 121 1.97 0.80 16.91
C LYS A 121 2.69 0.69 18.25
N LYS A 122 3.95 0.23 18.27
CA LYS A 122 4.78 0.15 19.48
C LYS A 122 5.02 1.52 20.10
N THR A 123 5.33 2.55 19.29
CA THR A 123 5.55 3.91 19.78
C THR A 123 4.28 4.50 20.39
N LYS A 124 3.12 4.32 19.73
CA LYS A 124 1.82 4.77 20.29
C LYS A 124 1.47 4.06 21.59
N LEU A 125 1.73 2.75 21.67
CA LEU A 125 1.53 1.99 22.89
C LEU A 125 2.43 2.53 24.00
N ASN A 126 3.73 2.68 23.74
CA ASN A 126 4.67 3.25 24.71
C ASN A 126 4.24 4.65 25.17
N GLN A 127 3.72 5.50 24.28
CA GLN A 127 3.19 6.82 24.64
C GLN A 127 1.94 6.75 25.53
N ALA A 128 1.07 5.75 25.33
CA ALA A 128 -0.11 5.53 26.16
C ALA A 128 0.22 4.85 27.51
N THR A 129 1.27 4.02 27.55
CA THR A 129 1.73 3.30 28.75
C THR A 129 2.75 4.09 29.57
N LEU A 130 3.36 5.14 29.00
CA LEU A 130 4.14 6.09 29.79
C LEU A 130 3.23 6.58 30.92
N PRO A 131 3.64 6.47 32.19
CA PRO A 131 2.88 7.02 33.28
C PRO A 131 2.84 8.52 33.05
N ILE A 132 1.72 9.00 32.53
CA ILE A 132 1.35 10.39 32.70
C ILE A 132 1.35 10.51 34.22
N ILE A 133 2.35 11.17 34.78
CA ILE A 133 2.31 11.65 36.15
C ILE A 133 1.12 12.62 36.13
N LYS A 134 -0.09 12.08 36.27
CA LYS A 134 -1.30 12.86 36.36
C LYS A 134 -1.08 13.67 37.62
N LYS A 135 -1.28 14.98 37.54
CA LYS A 135 -1.33 15.84 38.74
C LYS A 135 -2.27 15.25 39.81
N ASP A 136 -3.28 14.49 39.37
CA ASP A 136 -4.21 13.76 40.23
C ASP A 136 -3.54 12.59 40.98
N ASP A 137 -2.60 11.87 40.37
CA ASP A 137 -1.84 10.81 41.06
C ASP A 137 -0.98 11.40 42.18
N VAL A 138 -0.45 12.61 42.03
CA VAL A 138 0.26 13.31 43.11
C VAL A 138 -0.68 13.59 44.28
N TYR A 139 -1.94 13.96 44.00
CA TYR A 139 -2.97 14.21 45.01
C TYR A 139 -3.32 12.93 45.79
N PHE A 140 -3.59 11.82 45.09
CA PHE A 140 -3.92 10.54 45.72
C PHE A 140 -2.73 9.90 46.43
N THR A 141 -1.52 10.05 45.88
CA THR A 141 -0.29 9.55 46.50
C THR A 141 0.01 10.33 47.79
N ALA A 142 -0.12 11.66 47.79
CA ALA A 142 0.02 12.47 48.99
C ALA A 142 -1.03 12.13 50.06
N TYR A 143 -2.28 11.92 49.66
CA TYR A 143 -3.35 11.51 50.58
C TYR A 143 -3.05 10.14 51.22
N SER A 144 -2.67 9.14 50.42
CA SER A 144 -2.34 7.79 50.92
C SER A 144 -1.18 7.77 51.93
N LYS A 145 -0.27 8.76 51.85
CA LYS A 145 0.88 8.90 52.75
C LYS A 145 0.54 9.60 54.06
N MET A 146 -0.59 10.29 54.13
CA MET A 146 -1.09 11.00 55.31
C MET A 146 -1.85 10.07 56.27
N TRP A 147 -2.40 8.97 55.75
CA TRP A 147 -3.20 7.99 56.49
C TRP A 147 -2.44 6.67 56.76
N ARG A 148 -1.11 6.69 56.61
CA ARG A 148 -0.22 5.58 56.95
C ARG A 148 0.73 6.03 58.04
#